data_AF-A0A0A5G364-F1
#
_entry.id   AF-A0A0A5G364-F1
#
_cell.length_a   1.000
_cell.length_b   1.000
_cell.length_c   1.000
_cell.angle_alpha   90.00
_cell.angle_beta   90.00
_cell.angle_gamma   90.00
#
_symmetry.space_group_name_H-M   'P 1'
#
loop_
_entity.id
_entity.type
_entity.pdbx_description
1 polymer ?
#
loop_
_entity_poly.entity_id
_entity_poly.type
_entity_poly.pdbx_seq_one_letter_code
_entity_poly.pdbx_strand_id
1 'polypeptide(L)'
;MNFIDAATGIEAGKAYKRADWEDNQYIVKDVNNRIRLFNGHRPTFYEASVQDVTANDWVECNKAEWIIFSVWNDHELMNSQSYTTYQLCPKEPQAASCIQIDAEELHVWSSYITLNINADSKYLDEIEINKIQEILQRKSLIS
;
A
#
# COMPACT_ATOMS: atom_id res chain seq x y z
N MET A 1 4.85 -8.14 -21.30
CA MET A 1 6.05 -7.28 -21.51
C MET A 1 7.24 -7.90 -20.79
N ASN A 2 8.47 -7.44 -21.05
CA ASN A 2 9.64 -7.99 -20.35
C ASN A 2 9.83 -7.35 -18.96
N PHE A 3 10.75 -7.88 -18.17
CA PHE A 3 11.02 -7.37 -16.82
C PHE A 3 11.56 -5.93 -16.79
N ILE A 4 12.35 -5.51 -17.78
CA ILE A 4 12.92 -4.15 -17.87
C ILE A 4 11.81 -3.11 -18.10
N ASP A 5 10.85 -3.43 -18.97
CA ASP A 5 9.68 -2.58 -19.21
C ASP A 5 8.83 -2.47 -17.94
N ALA A 6 8.61 -3.59 -17.25
CA ALA A 6 7.91 -3.61 -15.97
C ALA A 6 8.64 -2.77 -14.92
N ALA A 7 9.97 -2.91 -14.79
CA ALA A 7 10.78 -2.12 -13.86
C ALA A 7 10.70 -0.62 -14.14
N THR A 8 10.68 -0.22 -15.41
CA THR A 8 10.49 1.19 -15.81
C THR A 8 9.12 1.71 -15.39
N GLY A 9 8.07 0.90 -15.54
CA GLY A 9 6.73 1.25 -15.05
C GLY A 9 6.65 1.31 -13.52
N ILE A 10 7.35 0.43 -12.81
CA ILE A 10 7.47 0.45 -11.34
C ILE A 10 8.14 1.74 -10.88
N GLU A 11 9.17 2.20 -11.58
CA GLU A 11 9.79 3.50 -11.32
C GLU A 11 8.79 4.65 -11.45
N ALA A 12 7.85 4.56 -12.40
CA ALA A 12 6.74 5.49 -12.56
C ALA A 12 5.59 5.31 -11.55
N GLY A 13 5.72 4.41 -10.57
CA GLY A 13 4.75 4.21 -9.48
C GLY A 13 3.66 3.18 -9.75
N LYS A 14 3.73 2.48 -10.89
CA LYS A 14 2.78 1.42 -11.27
C LYS A 14 3.09 0.09 -10.58
N ALA A 15 2.12 -0.84 -10.64
CA ALA A 15 2.28 -2.20 -10.15
C ALA A 15 2.26 -3.19 -11.33
N TYR A 16 3.06 -4.26 -11.20
CA TYR A 16 3.16 -5.29 -12.23
C TYR A 16 3.15 -6.68 -11.60
N LYS A 17 2.64 -7.65 -12.34
CA LYS A 17 2.70 -9.07 -11.97
C LYS A 17 3.05 -9.93 -13.17
N ARG A 18 3.44 -11.17 -12.92
CA ARG A 18 3.48 -12.19 -13.98
C ARG A 18 2.05 -12.60 -14.32
N ALA A 19 1.81 -13.00 -15.57
CA ALA A 19 0.49 -13.41 -16.02
C ALA A 19 -0.07 -14.64 -15.25
N ASP A 20 0.81 -15.48 -14.71
CA ASP A 20 0.47 -16.69 -13.94
C ASP A 20 0.40 -16.46 -12.42
N TRP A 21 0.73 -15.26 -11.93
CA TRP A 21 0.59 -14.92 -10.52
C TRP A 21 -0.87 -14.68 -10.13
N GLU A 22 -1.18 -15.00 -8.87
CA GLU A 22 -2.48 -14.71 -8.25
C GLU A 22 -2.84 -13.22 -8.38
N ASP A 23 -4.15 -12.91 -8.44
CA ASP A 23 -4.64 -11.54 -8.68
C ASP A 23 -4.27 -10.53 -7.58
N ASN A 24 -4.03 -11.01 -6.38
CA ASN A 24 -3.59 -10.20 -5.24
C ASN A 24 -2.06 -10.06 -5.14
N GLN A 25 -1.29 -10.70 -6.03
CA GLN A 25 0.18 -10.67 -6.02
C GLN A 25 0.73 -9.74 -7.10
N TYR A 26 1.59 -8.80 -6.70
CA TYR A 26 2.28 -7.89 -7.61
C TYR A 26 3.54 -7.30 -6.99
N ILE A 27 4.44 -6.83 -7.86
CA ILE A 27 5.60 -6.03 -7.47
C ILE A 27 5.34 -4.54 -7.66
N VAL A 28 5.90 -3.75 -6.76
CA VAL A 28 5.72 -2.30 -6.70
C VAL A 28 6.90 -1.64 -5.99
N LYS A 29 7.11 -0.34 -6.24
CA LYS A 29 8.15 0.47 -5.60
C LYS A 29 7.71 0.90 -4.20
N ASP A 30 8.57 0.68 -3.20
CA ASP A 30 8.39 1.21 -1.85
C ASP A 30 8.88 2.66 -1.71
N VAL A 31 8.70 3.22 -0.51
CA VAL A 31 9.12 4.60 -0.18
C VAL A 31 10.64 4.81 -0.23
N ASN A 32 11.44 3.73 -0.24
CA ASN A 32 12.90 3.75 -0.32
C ASN A 32 13.40 3.38 -1.72
N ASN A 33 12.55 3.48 -2.74
CA ASN A 33 12.84 3.12 -4.14
C ASN A 33 13.29 1.66 -4.32
N ARG A 34 12.79 0.73 -3.49
CA ARG A 34 13.05 -0.70 -3.65
C ARG A 34 11.82 -1.40 -4.21
N ILE A 35 12.06 -2.37 -5.10
CA ILE A 35 10.99 -3.27 -5.56
C ILE A 35 10.62 -4.22 -4.41
N ARG A 36 9.33 -4.29 -4.11
CA ARG A 36 8.76 -5.18 -3.10
C ARG A 36 7.65 -6.03 -3.71
N LEU A 37 7.46 -7.23 -3.17
CA LEU A 37 6.33 -8.09 -3.49
C LEU A 37 5.21 -7.82 -2.49
N PHE A 38 4.04 -7.44 -2.98
CA PHE A 38 2.82 -7.43 -2.19
C PHE A 38 2.01 -8.66 -2.55
N ASN A 39 1.61 -9.45 -1.55
CA ASN A 39 0.94 -10.74 -1.75
C ASN A 39 -0.53 -10.74 -1.30
N GLY A 40 -1.17 -9.57 -1.29
CA GLY A 40 -2.53 -9.40 -0.77
C GLY A 40 -2.61 -9.23 0.74
N HIS A 41 -1.55 -9.55 1.50
CA HIS A 41 -1.56 -9.44 2.96
C HIS A 41 -0.54 -8.43 3.49
N ARG A 42 0.71 -8.53 3.04
CA ARG A 42 1.81 -7.67 3.49
C ARG A 42 2.86 -7.49 2.41
N PRO A 43 3.57 -6.36 2.40
CA PRO A 43 4.76 -6.21 1.58
C PRO A 43 5.88 -7.12 2.10
N THR A 44 6.64 -7.70 1.18
CA THR A 44 7.80 -8.56 1.45
C THR A 44 8.94 -8.20 0.51
N PHE A 45 10.15 -8.69 0.82
CA PHE A 45 11.29 -8.53 -0.08
C PHE A 45 11.04 -9.29 -1.39
N TYR A 46 11.34 -8.65 -2.51
CA TYR A 46 11.29 -9.28 -3.82
C TYR A 46 12.71 -9.54 -4.30
N GLU A 47 13.05 -10.81 -4.46
CA GLU A 47 14.30 -11.26 -5.06
C GLU A 47 13.99 -11.80 -6.45
N ALA A 48 14.37 -11.05 -7.50
CA ALA A 48 14.09 -11.46 -8.86
C ALA A 48 14.90 -12.72 -9.21
N SER A 49 14.22 -13.80 -9.57
CA SER A 49 14.87 -15.00 -10.09
C SER A 49 15.35 -14.80 -11.54
N VAL A 50 16.18 -15.71 -12.04
CA VAL A 50 16.53 -15.74 -13.47
C VAL A 50 15.29 -15.89 -14.35
N GLN A 51 14.29 -16.64 -13.89
CA GLN A 51 13.03 -16.82 -14.62
C GLN A 51 12.27 -15.49 -14.71
N ASP A 52 12.24 -14.70 -13.63
CA ASP A 52 11.57 -13.41 -13.61
C ASP A 52 12.19 -12.40 -14.57
N VAL A 53 13.53 -12.32 -14.56
CA VAL A 53 14.28 -11.35 -15.39
C VAL A 53 14.22 -11.70 -16.87
N THR A 54 14.08 -12.99 -17.21
CA THR A 54 14.01 -13.46 -18.61
C THR A 54 12.57 -13.59 -19.14
N ALA A 55 11.57 -13.40 -18.29
CA ALA A 55 10.18 -13.54 -18.66
C ALA A 55 9.65 -12.37 -19.50
N ASN A 56 8.67 -12.66 -20.37
CA ASN A 56 8.04 -11.71 -21.30
C ASN A 56 6.52 -11.55 -21.07
N ASP A 57 6.01 -12.14 -20.00
CA ASP A 57 4.60 -12.21 -19.60
C ASP A 57 4.29 -11.29 -18.40
N TRP A 58 5.11 -10.26 -18.16
CA TRP A 58 4.76 -9.22 -17.21
C TRP A 58 3.57 -8.41 -17.70
N VAL A 59 2.64 -8.11 -16.79
CA VAL A 59 1.43 -7.33 -17.05
C VAL A 59 1.27 -6.24 -16.00
N GLU A 60 0.86 -5.06 -16.43
CA GLU A 60 0.46 -3.99 -15.52
C GLU A 60 -0.84 -4.38 -14.82
N CYS A 61 -0.93 -4.12 -13.52
CA CYS A 61 -2.11 -4.43 -12.73
C CYS A 61 -2.45 -3.28 -11.78
N ASN A 62 -3.71 -3.25 -11.34
CA ASN A 62 -4.13 -2.33 -10.29
C ASN A 62 -3.61 -2.81 -8.94
N LYS A 63 -3.21 -1.87 -8.08
CA LYS A 63 -2.93 -2.18 -6.67
C LYS A 63 -4.23 -2.58 -5.98
N ALA A 64 -4.11 -3.44 -4.97
CA ALA A 64 -5.26 -3.86 -4.17
C ALA A 64 -5.91 -2.64 -3.50
N GLU A 65 -7.24 -2.56 -3.56
CA GLU A 65 -8.01 -1.52 -2.88
C GLU A 65 -8.26 -1.92 -1.42
N TRP A 66 -7.87 -1.03 -0.51
CA TRP A 66 -8.06 -1.18 0.92
C TRP A 66 -8.77 0.06 1.46
N ILE A 67 -9.49 -0.14 2.56
CA ILE A 67 -10.27 0.88 3.24
C ILE A 67 -9.68 1.15 4.63
N ILE A 68 -9.72 2.41 5.06
CA ILE A 68 -9.45 2.75 6.45
C ILE A 68 -10.78 2.63 7.21
N PHE A 69 -10.88 1.62 8.08
CA PHE A 69 -12.15 1.25 8.73
C PHE A 69 -12.35 1.93 10.09
N SER A 70 -11.27 2.12 10.85
CA SER A 70 -11.34 2.81 12.14
C SER A 70 -10.04 3.54 12.45
N VAL A 71 -10.17 4.61 13.24
CA VAL A 71 -9.05 5.37 13.81
C VAL A 71 -9.15 5.28 15.32
N TRP A 72 -8.08 4.84 15.96
CA TRP A 72 -8.01 4.76 17.40
C TRP A 72 -6.98 5.78 17.87
N ASN A 73 -7.44 6.75 18.66
CA ASN A 73 -6.58 7.72 19.33
C ASN A 73 -6.40 7.26 20.77
N ASP A 74 -5.27 6.62 21.06
CA ASP A 74 -4.93 6.26 22.44
C ASP A 74 -4.17 7.42 23.08
N HIS A 75 -4.69 7.87 24.22
CA HIS A 75 -3.99 8.80 25.09
C HIS A 75 -3.35 7.97 26.19
N GLU A 76 -2.12 7.50 25.99
CA GLU A 76 -1.40 6.91 27.11
C GLU A 76 -1.20 7.98 28.20
N LEU A 77 -1.63 7.62 29.42
CA LEU A 77 -1.45 8.41 30.65
C LEU A 77 0.03 8.67 30.99
N MET A 78 0.97 8.03 30.29
CA MET A 78 2.41 8.19 30.45
C MET A 78 2.97 8.93 29.23
N ASN A 79 3.43 10.17 29.42
CA ASN A 79 4.20 11.01 28.47
C ASN A 79 3.44 11.94 27.52
N SER A 80 2.12 12.12 27.65
CA SER A 80 1.38 13.16 26.91
C SER A 80 1.48 13.05 25.37
N GLN A 81 1.86 11.89 24.83
CA GLN A 81 1.90 11.64 23.40
C GLN A 81 0.61 10.98 22.97
N SER A 82 -0.08 11.59 22.01
CA SER A 82 -1.25 11.02 21.36
C SER A 82 -0.78 9.99 20.34
N TYR A 83 -1.20 8.75 20.49
CA TYR A 83 -0.93 7.70 19.50
C TYR A 83 -2.18 7.49 18.65
N THR A 84 -2.05 7.74 17.35
CA THR A 84 -3.11 7.45 16.38
C THR A 84 -2.76 6.16 15.64
N THR A 85 -3.65 5.19 15.68
CA THR A 85 -3.54 3.95 14.90
C THR A 85 -4.70 3.84 13.91
N TYR A 86 -4.42 3.26 12.75
CA TYR A 86 -5.37 3.07 11.67
C TYR A 86 -5.63 1.58 11.47
N GLN A 87 -6.90 1.20 11.38
CA GLN A 87 -7.28 -0.14 10.95
C GLN A 87 -7.50 -0.16 9.44
N LEU A 88 -6.63 -0.86 8.71
CA LEU A 88 -6.76 -1.06 7.27
C LEU A 88 -7.40 -2.42 6.97
N CYS A 89 -8.43 -2.43 6.12
CA CYS A 89 -9.12 -3.65 5.70
C CYS A 89 -9.12 -3.75 4.17
N PRO A 90 -8.95 -4.93 3.57
CA PRO A 90 -9.19 -5.12 2.15
C PRO A 90 -10.64 -4.78 1.79
N LYS A 91 -10.86 -4.11 0.66
CA LYS A 91 -12.21 -3.74 0.20
C LYS A 91 -13.01 -4.94 -0.30
N GLU A 92 -12.35 -5.83 -1.03
CA GLU A 92 -12.93 -7.11 -1.43
C GLU A 92 -12.64 -8.15 -0.34
N PRO A 93 -13.57 -9.09 -0.07
CA PRO A 93 -13.38 -10.18 0.87
C PRO A 93 -12.43 -11.23 0.27
N GLN A 94 -11.22 -10.82 -0.06
CA GLN A 94 -10.11 -11.74 -0.30
C GLN A 94 -9.44 -12.00 1.05
N ALA A 95 -8.77 -13.14 1.19
CA ALA A 95 -8.35 -13.79 2.44
C ALA A 95 -7.51 -12.96 3.45
N ALA A 96 -7.23 -11.69 3.17
CA ALA A 96 -6.48 -10.82 4.07
C ALA A 96 -7.33 -10.29 5.21
N SER A 97 -6.84 -10.50 6.44
CA SER A 97 -7.41 -9.90 7.63
C SER A 97 -7.11 -8.41 7.67
N CYS A 98 -7.98 -7.64 8.32
CA CYS A 98 -7.66 -6.26 8.66
C CYS A 98 -6.38 -6.21 9.49
N ILE A 99 -5.59 -5.17 9.29
CA ILE A 99 -4.37 -4.90 10.04
C ILE A 99 -4.54 -3.59 10.80
N GLN A 100 -3.80 -3.46 11.90
CA GLN A 100 -3.65 -2.20 12.61
C GLN A 100 -2.24 -1.69 12.35
N ILE A 101 -2.13 -0.42 12.00
CA ILE A 101 -0.86 0.24 11.69
C ILE A 101 -0.77 1.57 12.42
N ASP A 102 0.45 2.02 12.67
CA ASP A 102 0.66 3.33 13.26
C ASP A 102 0.46 4.45 12.23
N ALA A 103 0.22 5.67 12.69
CA ALA A 103 0.05 6.80 11.78
C ALA A 103 1.26 7.07 10.88
N GLU A 104 2.45 6.81 11.40
CA GLU A 104 3.69 6.90 10.64
C GLU A 104 3.79 5.81 9.58
N GLU A 105 3.09 4.68 9.68
CA GLU A 105 3.16 3.61 8.68
C GLU A 105 2.18 3.81 7.52
N LEU A 106 1.18 4.69 7.67
CA LEU A 106 0.14 4.88 6.66
C LEU A 106 0.73 5.31 5.29
N HIS A 107 1.73 6.18 5.31
CA HIS A 107 2.42 6.61 4.09
C HIS A 107 3.20 5.44 3.43
N VAL A 108 3.75 4.52 4.22
CA VAL A 108 4.43 3.32 3.74
C VAL A 108 3.42 2.41 3.04
N TRP A 109 2.29 2.15 3.69
CA TRP A 109 1.23 1.31 3.16
C TRP A 109 0.64 1.84 1.85
N SER A 110 0.48 3.16 1.71
CA SER A 110 0.02 3.79 0.46
C SER A 110 0.90 3.52 -0.77
N SER A 111 2.13 3.06 -0.60
CA SER A 111 2.98 2.63 -1.72
C SER A 111 2.53 1.29 -2.29
N TYR A 112 1.98 0.41 -1.45
CA TYR A 112 1.59 -0.94 -1.82
C TYR A 112 0.13 -1.04 -2.24
N ILE A 113 -0.77 -0.34 -1.55
CA ILE A 113 -2.22 -0.45 -1.73
C ILE A 113 -2.82 0.88 -2.20
N THR A 114 -3.99 0.81 -2.82
CA THR A 114 -4.80 1.98 -3.14
C THR A 114 -5.74 2.25 -1.96
N LEU A 115 -5.69 3.46 -1.42
CA LEU A 115 -6.61 3.96 -0.39
C LEU A 115 -7.54 5.00 -1.02
N ASN A 116 -8.85 4.81 -0.94
CA ASN A 116 -9.83 5.76 -1.48
C ASN A 116 -10.55 6.49 -0.35
N ILE A 117 -9.88 7.50 0.20
CA ILE A 117 -10.33 8.24 1.38
C ILE A 117 -11.73 8.87 1.19
N ASN A 118 -12.06 9.29 -0.03
CA ASN A 118 -13.37 9.85 -0.34
C ASN A 118 -14.48 8.80 -0.27
N ALA A 119 -14.22 7.59 -0.74
CA ALA A 119 -15.16 6.47 -0.64
C ALA A 119 -15.24 5.89 0.79
N ASP A 120 -14.15 6.04 1.55
CA ASP A 120 -14.02 5.56 2.93
C ASP A 120 -14.62 6.52 3.97
N SER A 121 -15.03 7.72 3.54
CA SER A 121 -15.62 8.78 4.38
C SER A 121 -16.84 8.38 5.20
N LYS A 122 -17.51 7.26 4.87
CA LYS A 122 -18.60 6.71 5.69
C LYS A 122 -18.12 6.13 7.04
N TYR A 123 -16.83 5.86 7.18
CA TYR A 123 -16.23 5.26 8.38
C TYR A 123 -15.42 6.25 9.21
N LEU A 124 -15.23 7.47 8.72
CA LEU A 124 -14.31 8.46 9.25
C LEU A 124 -15.00 9.81 9.40
N ASP A 125 -14.62 10.59 10.42
CA ASP A 125 -15.04 11.98 10.51
C ASP A 125 -14.18 12.92 9.63
N GLU A 126 -14.61 14.17 9.48
CA GLU A 126 -13.89 15.16 8.65
C GLU A 126 -12.47 15.45 9.16
N ILE A 127 -12.24 15.40 10.48
CA ILE A 127 -10.94 15.68 11.09
C ILE A 127 -9.97 14.54 10.75
N GLU A 128 -10.43 13.30 10.86
CA GLU A 128 -9.69 12.09 10.50
C GLU A 128 -9.35 12.07 9.02
N ILE A 129 -10.33 12.37 8.16
CA ILE A 129 -10.14 12.47 6.71
C ILE A 129 -9.04 13.49 6.39
N ASN A 130 -9.11 14.69 6.97
CA ASN A 130 -8.12 15.74 6.73
C ASN A 130 -6.71 15.31 7.17
N LYS A 131 -6.57 14.71 8.36
CA LYS A 131 -5.29 14.19 8.85
C LYS A 131 -4.70 13.12 7.94
N ILE A 132 -5.53 12.17 7.49
CA ILE A 132 -5.10 11.12 6.57
C ILE A 132 -4.64 11.72 5.25
N GLN A 133 -5.40 12.66 4.70
CA GLN A 133 -5.03 13.36 3.46
C GLN A 133 -3.71 14.09 3.60
N GLU A 134 -3.46 14.79 4.72
CA GLU A 134 -2.17 15.43 4.99
C GLU A 134 -1.01 14.43 5.01
N ILE A 135 -1.18 13.29 5.69
CA ILE A 135 -0.15 12.23 5.75
C ILE A 135 0.17 11.70 4.35
N LEU A 136 -0.86 11.45 3.53
CA LEU A 136 -0.70 10.95 2.18
C LEU A 136 -0.15 12.00 1.21
N GLN A 137 -0.47 13.29 1.39
CA GLN A 137 -0.01 14.39 0.55
C GLN A 137 1.43 14.84 0.82
N ARG A 138 1.94 14.71 2.06
CA ARG A 138 3.36 15.01 2.38
C ARG A 138 4.35 14.26 1.49
N LYS A 139 3.94 13.13 0.91
CA LYS A 139 4.68 12.33 -0.08
C LYS A 139 4.87 13.04 -1.43
N SER A 140 3.96 13.94 -1.82
CA SER A 140 4.01 14.69 -3.09
C SER A 140 5.13 15.73 -3.14
N LEU A 141 5.62 16.18 -1.97
CA LEU A 141 6.55 17.31 -1.85
C LEU A 141 8.02 16.90 -1.69
N ILE A 142 8.32 15.61 -1.53
CA ILE A 142 9.68 15.08 -1.29
C ILE A 142 10.18 14.23 -2.48
N SER A 143 9.36 14.02 -3.52
CA SER A 143 9.71 13.27 -4.74
C SER A 143 10.22 14.16 -5.86
#